data_AF-A0A7S2SFU0-F1
#
_entry.id   AF-A0A7S2SFU0-F1
#
_cell.length_a   1.000
_cell.length_b   1.000
_cell.length_c   1.000
_cell.angle_alpha   90.00
_cell.angle_beta   90.00
_cell.angle_gamma   90.00
#
_symmetry.space_group_name_H-M   'P 1'
#
loop_
_entity.id
_entity.type
_entity.pdbx_description
1 polymer ?
#
loop_
_entity_poly.entity_id
_entity_poly.type
_entity_poly.pdbx_seq_one_letter_code
_entity_poly.pdbx_strand_id
1 'polypeptide(L)'
;VLCRVRPLSAKEGEGCAEILDSERIQVAETMHTFDHVFHPEATQTEVFREVQPAVVTALEGYNVCIFAYGQTGSGKTHTMEGPTEDRGVNHRSVEELFSAARSMQGMDFSFTVSILEVYNENIRDLLAPPSSGATSLDVRLGKGAR
;
A
#
# COMPACT_ATOMS: atom_id res chain seq x y z
N VAL A 1 10.37 -6.82 0.80
CA VAL A 1 10.52 -5.35 0.94
C VAL A 1 10.82 -4.75 -0.41
N LEU A 2 9.93 -3.88 -0.88
CA LEU A 2 10.08 -3.14 -2.13
C LEU A 2 10.52 -1.70 -1.83
N CYS A 3 11.45 -1.16 -2.61
CA CYS A 3 11.89 0.22 -2.52
C CYS A 3 11.37 1.00 -3.72
N ARG A 4 10.75 2.16 -3.50
CA ARG A 4 10.30 3.04 -4.58
C ARG A 4 10.95 4.40 -4.48
N VAL A 5 11.74 4.75 -5.47
CA VAL A 5 12.31 6.09 -5.59
C VAL A 5 11.29 6.98 -6.31
N ARG A 6 11.03 8.17 -5.78
CA ARG A 6 10.16 9.14 -6.45
C ARG A 6 10.97 10.12 -7.30
N PRO A 7 10.38 10.75 -8.32
CA PRO A 7 11.00 11.86 -9.02
C PRO A 7 11.38 13.00 -8.07
N LEU A 8 12.48 13.68 -8.38
CA LEU A 8 12.85 14.94 -7.74
C LEU A 8 11.82 16.02 -8.10
N SER A 9 11.38 16.77 -7.10
CA SER A 9 10.51 17.92 -7.32
C SER A 9 11.33 19.12 -7.76
N ALA A 10 10.70 20.09 -8.44
CA ALA A 10 11.38 21.29 -8.92
C ALA A 10 12.00 22.19 -7.82
N LYS A 11 11.65 21.93 -6.54
CA LYS A 11 12.19 22.65 -5.38
C LYS A 11 13.42 21.97 -4.78
N GLU A 12 13.73 20.77 -5.24
CA GLU A 12 14.83 19.95 -4.73
C GLU A 12 16.07 20.11 -5.61
N GLY A 13 17.25 20.04 -4.98
CA GLY A 13 18.52 20.04 -5.68
C GLY A 13 18.87 18.66 -6.22
N GLU A 14 20.17 18.38 -6.31
CA GLU A 14 20.68 17.08 -6.72
C GLU A 14 20.28 15.98 -5.73
N GLY A 15 19.80 14.85 -6.27
CA GLY A 15 19.40 13.70 -5.48
C GLY A 15 20.60 12.94 -4.93
N CYS A 16 20.46 12.35 -3.74
CA CYS A 16 21.51 11.55 -3.10
C CYS A 16 21.35 10.03 -3.32
N ALA A 17 20.42 9.62 -4.18
CA ALA A 17 20.08 8.21 -4.40
C ALA A 17 20.36 7.82 -5.86
N GLU A 18 21.16 6.78 -6.04
CA GLU A 18 21.52 6.17 -7.32
C GLU A 18 21.06 4.72 -7.34
N ILE A 19 20.22 4.37 -8.32
CA ILE A 19 19.77 2.99 -8.50
C ILE A 19 20.84 2.24 -9.30
N LEU A 20 21.40 1.19 -8.70
CA LEU A 20 22.46 0.40 -9.31
C LEU A 20 21.88 -0.69 -10.22
N ASP A 21 20.80 -1.33 -9.77
CA ASP A 21 20.03 -2.33 -10.50
C ASP A 21 18.63 -2.53 -9.86
N SER A 22 17.91 -3.58 -10.28
CA SER A 22 16.57 -3.89 -9.80
C SER A 22 16.48 -4.26 -8.33
N GLU A 23 17.59 -4.54 -7.64
CA GLU A 23 17.59 -4.97 -6.23
C GLU A 23 18.45 -4.05 -5.36
N ARG A 24 19.31 -3.22 -5.95
CA ARG A 24 20.31 -2.43 -5.23
C ARG A 24 20.20 -0.95 -5.52
N ILE A 25 20.26 -0.16 -4.45
CA ILE A 25 20.30 1.30 -4.47
C ILE A 25 21.42 1.81 -3.57
N GLN A 26 22.15 2.80 -4.03
CA GLN A 26 23.14 3.52 -3.25
C GLN A 26 22.56 4.86 -2.81
N VAL A 27 22.59 5.13 -1.52
CA VAL A 27 22.19 6.42 -0.94
C VAL A 27 23.41 7.03 -0.26
N ALA A 28 23.87 8.16 -0.79
CA ALA A 28 25.18 8.73 -0.49
C ALA A 28 26.31 7.68 -0.63
N GLU A 29 26.94 7.29 0.47
CA GLU A 29 28.06 6.32 0.49
C GLU A 29 27.62 4.91 0.94
N THR A 30 26.33 4.68 1.19
CA THR A 30 25.83 3.40 1.69
C THR A 30 24.97 2.69 0.64
N MET A 31 25.28 1.42 0.39
CA MET A 31 24.48 0.56 -0.48
C MET A 31 23.43 -0.20 0.33
N HIS A 32 22.22 -0.29 -0.21
CA HIS A 32 21.09 -1.03 0.33
C HIS A 32 20.55 -2.02 -0.70
N THR A 33 19.99 -3.14 -0.22
CA THR A 33 19.42 -4.20 -1.05
C THR A 33 17.98 -4.47 -0.65
N PHE A 34 17.13 -4.67 -1.65
CA PHE A 34 15.69 -4.89 -1.54
C PHE A 34 15.26 -6.00 -2.51
N ASP A 35 14.04 -6.51 -2.36
CA ASP A 35 13.50 -7.50 -3.31
C ASP A 35 13.21 -6.86 -4.68
N HIS A 36 12.92 -5.56 -4.68
CA HIS A 36 12.82 -4.76 -5.91
C HIS A 36 13.07 -3.27 -5.61
N VAL A 37 13.70 -2.57 -6.54
CA VAL A 37 13.93 -1.12 -6.53
C VAL A 37 13.28 -0.49 -7.76
N PHE A 38 12.21 0.25 -7.54
CA PHE A 38 11.51 0.98 -8.60
C PHE A 38 12.21 2.31 -8.90
N HIS A 39 12.42 2.56 -10.19
CA HIS A 39 12.90 3.83 -10.72
C HIS A 39 11.88 4.98 -10.52
N PRO A 40 12.34 6.24 -10.53
CA PRO A 40 11.45 7.41 -10.46
C PRO A 40 10.30 7.41 -11.47
N GLU A 41 10.53 6.82 -12.64
CA GLU A 41 9.57 6.74 -13.75
C GLU A 41 8.54 5.61 -13.56
N ALA A 42 8.70 4.75 -12.54
CA ALA A 42 7.84 3.61 -12.32
C ALA A 42 6.38 4.02 -12.05
N THR A 43 5.51 3.50 -12.90
CA THR A 43 4.06 3.74 -12.88
C THR A 43 3.39 3.02 -11.72
N GLN A 44 2.17 3.44 -11.37
CA GLN A 44 1.40 2.76 -10.33
C GLN A 44 1.03 1.33 -10.75
N THR A 45 0.88 1.09 -12.05
CA THR A 45 0.63 -0.25 -12.60
C THR A 45 1.81 -1.17 -12.37
N GLU A 46 3.05 -0.70 -12.61
CA GLU A 46 4.25 -1.51 -12.38
C GLU A 46 4.44 -1.83 -10.89
N VAL A 47 4.22 -0.85 -10.02
CA VAL A 47 4.26 -1.09 -8.56
C VAL A 47 3.18 -2.08 -8.13
N PHE A 48 1.97 -1.99 -8.71
CA PHE A 48 0.88 -2.90 -8.38
C PHE A 48 1.18 -4.35 -8.78
N ARG A 49 1.85 -4.59 -9.91
CA ARG A 49 2.19 -5.95 -10.37
C ARG A 49 3.01 -6.73 -9.34
N GLU A 50 3.92 -6.07 -8.63
CA GLU A 50 4.73 -6.72 -7.58
C GLU A 50 3.91 -7.09 -6.33
N VAL A 51 2.82 -6.37 -6.04
CA VAL A 51 1.97 -6.63 -4.86
C VAL A 51 0.71 -7.43 -5.19
N GLN A 52 0.32 -7.51 -6.46
CA GLN A 52 -0.88 -8.22 -6.94
C GLN A 52 -0.95 -9.68 -6.43
N PRO A 53 0.14 -10.48 -6.46
CA PRO A 53 0.07 -11.86 -5.97
C PRO A 53 -0.33 -11.92 -4.49
N ALA A 54 0.18 -11.02 -3.66
CA ALA A 54 -0.21 -10.95 -2.25
C ALA A 54 -1.70 -10.62 -2.12
N VAL A 55 -2.22 -9.66 -2.90
CA VAL A 55 -3.65 -9.30 -2.88
C VAL A 55 -4.54 -10.52 -3.19
N VAL A 56 -4.21 -11.31 -4.21
CA VAL A 56 -5.03 -12.46 -4.63
C VAL A 56 -5.06 -13.57 -3.57
N THR A 57 -3.96 -13.79 -2.83
CA THR A 57 -3.94 -14.78 -1.73
C THR A 57 -4.94 -14.47 -0.61
N ALA A 58 -5.44 -13.23 -0.51
CA ALA A 58 -6.50 -12.89 0.45
C ALA A 58 -7.81 -13.64 0.15
N LEU A 59 -8.10 -13.96 -1.13
CA LEU A 59 -9.28 -14.76 -1.51
C LEU A 59 -9.13 -16.23 -1.11
N GLU A 60 -7.90 -16.70 -0.90
CA GLU A 60 -7.59 -18.07 -0.47
C GLU A 60 -7.62 -18.23 1.06
N GLY A 61 -7.94 -17.15 1.79
CA GLY A 61 -8.03 -17.16 3.26
C GLY A 61 -6.77 -16.71 3.98
N TYR A 62 -5.77 -16.19 3.28
CA TYR A 62 -4.57 -15.64 3.92
C TYR A 62 -4.80 -14.19 4.39
N ASN A 63 -4.22 -13.84 5.54
CA ASN A 63 -4.18 -12.46 6.01
C ASN A 63 -3.03 -11.72 5.32
N VAL A 64 -3.35 -10.63 4.62
CA VAL A 64 -2.38 -9.85 3.84
C VAL A 64 -2.29 -8.44 4.41
N CYS A 65 -1.07 -7.92 4.54
CA CYS A 65 -0.82 -6.56 4.98
C CYS A 65 0.21 -5.90 4.06
N ILE A 66 -0.16 -4.76 3.47
CA ILE A 66 0.70 -3.92 2.65
C ILE A 66 0.74 -2.54 3.30
N PHE A 67 1.93 -2.05 3.61
CA PHE A 67 2.12 -0.72 4.18
C PHE A 67 3.20 0.05 3.41
N ALA A 68 2.99 1.36 3.25
CA ALA A 68 3.98 2.26 2.68
C ALA A 68 4.74 2.97 3.82
N TYR A 69 6.06 2.93 3.78
CA TYR A 69 6.93 3.53 4.78
C TYR A 69 7.87 4.57 4.17
N GLY A 70 8.19 5.63 4.92
CA GLY A 70 9.10 6.69 4.51
C GLY A 70 8.76 8.05 5.13
N GLN A 71 9.63 9.04 4.95
CA GLN A 71 9.43 10.39 5.48
C GLN A 71 8.21 11.11 4.86
N THR A 72 7.74 12.20 5.48
CA THR A 72 6.74 13.07 4.86
C THR A 72 7.24 13.58 3.51
N GLY A 73 6.37 13.53 2.49
CA GLY A 73 6.74 13.88 1.12
C GLY A 73 7.47 12.78 0.33
N SER A 74 7.70 11.58 0.88
CA SER A 74 8.38 10.49 0.16
C SER A 74 7.51 9.75 -0.86
N GLY A 75 6.21 10.06 -0.97
CA GLY A 75 5.30 9.39 -1.90
C GLY A 75 4.48 8.22 -1.33
N LYS A 76 4.34 8.12 0.01
CA LYS A 76 3.48 7.10 0.65
C LYS A 76 2.03 7.14 0.14
N THR A 77 1.38 8.31 0.25
CA THR A 77 0.01 8.52 -0.24
C THR A 77 -0.07 8.34 -1.76
N HIS A 78 0.93 8.81 -2.51
CA HIS A 78 1.01 8.57 -3.96
C HIS A 78 1.03 7.07 -4.27
N THR A 79 1.77 6.25 -3.51
CA THR A 79 1.84 4.80 -3.75
C THR A 79 0.54 4.09 -3.39
N MET A 80 -0.03 4.38 -2.21
CA MET A 80 -1.23 3.68 -1.73
C MET A 80 -2.52 4.17 -2.41
N GLU A 81 -2.73 5.48 -2.49
CA GLU A 81 -3.97 6.07 -3.03
C GLU A 81 -3.84 6.38 -4.52
N GLY A 82 -2.73 7.00 -4.91
CA GLY A 82 -2.46 7.47 -6.27
C GLY A 82 -3.29 8.70 -6.66
N PRO A 83 -2.88 9.42 -7.72
CA PRO A 83 -3.73 10.43 -8.34
C PRO A 83 -4.96 9.81 -9.03
N THR A 84 -5.92 10.64 -9.42
CA THR A 84 -7.20 10.18 -10.01
C THR A 84 -6.97 9.45 -11.34
N GLU A 85 -6.03 9.95 -12.13
CA GLU A 85 -5.64 9.46 -13.45
C GLU A 85 -4.77 8.20 -13.41
N ASP A 86 -4.05 7.96 -12.31
CA ASP A 86 -3.24 6.76 -12.09
C ASP A 86 -3.41 6.28 -10.65
N ARG A 87 -4.47 5.50 -10.42
CA ARG A 87 -4.84 5.03 -9.09
C ARG A 87 -3.78 4.12 -8.48
N GLY A 88 -3.62 4.19 -7.16
CA GLY A 88 -2.63 3.43 -6.40
C GLY A 88 -3.06 2.04 -5.97
N VAL A 89 -2.25 1.46 -5.08
CA VAL A 89 -2.40 0.09 -4.60
C VAL A 89 -3.80 -0.16 -4.02
N ASN A 90 -4.38 0.77 -3.24
CA ASN A 90 -5.69 0.60 -2.61
C ASN A 90 -6.80 0.26 -3.63
N HIS A 91 -6.94 1.12 -4.64
CA HIS A 91 -7.99 1.00 -5.66
C HIS A 91 -7.78 -0.24 -6.51
N ARG A 92 -6.55 -0.44 -6.99
CA ARG A 92 -6.18 -1.59 -7.83
C ARG A 92 -6.37 -2.90 -7.09
N SER A 93 -6.11 -2.95 -5.78
CA SER A 93 -6.33 -4.14 -4.96
C SER A 93 -7.81 -4.49 -4.87
N VAL A 94 -8.68 -3.50 -4.63
CA VAL A 94 -10.13 -3.72 -4.58
C VAL A 94 -10.67 -4.19 -5.93
N GLU A 95 -10.23 -3.58 -7.03
CA GLU A 95 -10.60 -4.00 -8.39
C GLU A 95 -10.15 -5.44 -8.69
N GLU A 96 -8.92 -5.78 -8.33
CA GLU A 96 -8.35 -7.12 -8.51
C GLU A 96 -9.11 -8.15 -7.69
N LEU A 97 -9.41 -7.87 -6.41
CA LEU A 97 -10.19 -8.77 -5.55
C LEU A 97 -11.56 -9.07 -6.15
N PHE A 98 -12.28 -8.05 -6.60
CA PHE A 98 -13.57 -8.25 -7.25
C PHE A 98 -13.45 -9.00 -8.59
N SER A 99 -12.39 -8.73 -9.36
CA SER A 99 -12.13 -9.41 -10.63
C SER A 99 -11.84 -10.90 -10.43
N ALA A 100 -10.87 -11.21 -9.57
CA ALA A 100 -10.46 -12.57 -9.26
C ALA A 100 -11.60 -13.38 -8.62
N ALA A 101 -12.37 -12.79 -7.71
CA ALA A 101 -13.53 -13.44 -7.11
C ALA A 101 -14.60 -13.85 -8.15
N ARG A 102 -14.85 -13.01 -9.17
CA ARG A 102 -15.80 -13.36 -10.26
C ARG A 102 -15.30 -14.51 -11.12
N SER A 103 -13.99 -14.71 -11.22
CA SER A 103 -13.39 -15.79 -12.02
C SER A 103 -13.35 -17.13 -11.27
N MET A 104 -13.50 -17.13 -9.94
CA MET A 104 -13.53 -18.35 -9.14
C MET A 104 -14.94 -18.95 -9.10
N GLN A 105 -15.11 -20.14 -9.67
CA GLN A 105 -16.39 -20.86 -9.65
C GLN A 105 -16.58 -21.64 -8.35
N GLY A 106 -17.83 -21.69 -7.87
CA GLY A 106 -18.20 -22.52 -6.71
C GLY A 106 -17.85 -21.93 -5.34
N MET A 107 -17.51 -20.63 -5.28
CA MET A 107 -17.30 -19.89 -4.04
C MET A 107 -18.19 -18.65 -3.98
N ASP A 108 -18.75 -18.39 -2.81
CA ASP A 108 -19.49 -17.17 -2.52
C ASP A 108 -18.60 -16.22 -1.71
N PHE A 109 -18.45 -14.98 -2.18
CA PHE A 109 -17.61 -13.97 -1.54
C PHE A 109 -18.46 -12.87 -0.92
N SER A 110 -18.08 -12.44 0.28
CA SER A 110 -18.61 -11.24 0.93
C SER A 110 -17.45 -10.29 1.23
N PHE A 111 -17.60 -9.03 0.83
CA PHE A 111 -16.58 -8.00 1.01
C PHE A 111 -17.06 -6.97 2.03
N THR A 112 -16.18 -6.57 2.93
CA THR A 112 -16.41 -5.49 3.90
C THR A 112 -15.18 -4.62 3.96
N VAL A 113 -15.37 -3.30 4.05
CA VAL A 113 -14.28 -2.33 4.16
C VAL A 113 -14.44 -1.54 5.46
N SER A 114 -13.31 -1.22 6.08
CA SER A 114 -13.24 -0.32 7.23
C SER A 114 -12.03 0.59 7.02
N ILE A 115 -12.18 1.88 7.32
CA ILE A 115 -11.10 2.86 7.18
C ILE A 115 -10.91 3.51 8.54
N LEU A 116 -9.72 3.33 9.12
CA LEU A 116 -9.39 3.78 10.47
C LEU A 116 -8.21 4.76 10.43
N GLU A 117 -8.28 5.79 11.25
CA GLU A 117 -7.16 6.69 11.54
C GLU A 117 -6.59 6.34 12.92
N VAL A 118 -5.26 6.22 13.00
CA VAL A 118 -4.53 6.18 14.27
C VAL A 118 -3.77 7.49 14.40
N TYR A 119 -4.18 8.34 15.34
CA TYR A 119 -3.56 9.63 15.58
C TYR A 119 -3.40 9.86 17.08
N ASN A 120 -2.15 10.09 17.51
CA ASN A 120 -1.81 10.33 18.91
C ASN A 120 -2.39 9.25 19.85
N GLU A 121 -2.11 7.98 19.54
CA GLU A 121 -2.62 6.79 20.27
C GLU A 121 -4.15 6.67 20.33
N ASN A 122 -4.90 7.47 19.58
CA ASN A 122 -6.35 7.38 19.47
C ASN A 122 -6.74 6.78 18.12
N ILE A 123 -7.67 5.83 18.15
CA ILE A 123 -8.20 5.19 16.95
C ILE A 123 -9.58 5.77 16.65
N ARG A 124 -9.76 6.22 15.40
CA ARG A 124 -11.00 6.82 14.91
C ARG A 124 -11.49 6.09 13.67
N ASP A 125 -12.79 5.81 13.62
CA ASP A 125 -13.44 5.30 12.41
C ASP A 125 -13.74 6.46 11.45
N LEU A 126 -13.13 6.41 10.26
CA LEU A 126 -13.30 7.44 9.22
C LEU A 126 -14.58 7.27 8.41
N LEU A 127 -15.29 6.14 8.57
CA LEU A 127 -16.58 5.88 7.93
C LEU A 127 -17.77 6.07 8.89
N ALA A 128 -17.51 6.36 10.17
CA ALA A 128 -18.57 6.57 11.14
C ALA A 128 -19.39 7.85 10.84
N PRO A 129 -20.72 7.84 11.09
CA PRO A 129 -21.55 9.02 10.92
C PRO A 129 -21.09 10.17 11.83
N PRO A 130 -21.18 11.45 11.40
CA PRO A 130 -20.76 12.60 12.20
C PRO A 130 -21.47 12.73 13.56
N SER A 131 -22.65 12.13 13.69
CA SER A 131 -23.49 12.11 14.90
C SER A 131 -23.11 11.02 15.91
N SER A 132 -22.21 10.11 15.53
CA SER A 132 -21.65 9.11 16.43
C SER A 132 -20.51 9.79 17.18
N GLY A 133 -20.72 10.14 18.45
CA GLY A 133 -19.65 10.71 19.28
C GLY A 133 -18.38 9.86 19.17
N ALA A 134 -17.22 10.52 19.12
CA ALA A 134 -15.92 9.87 18.93
C ALA A 134 -15.75 8.73 19.95
N THR A 135 -16.02 7.52 19.50
CA THR A 135 -15.90 6.32 20.33
C THR A 135 -14.48 5.84 20.14
N SER A 136 -13.70 5.87 21.22
CA SER A 136 -12.35 5.31 21.20
C SER A 136 -12.47 3.82 20.87
N LEU A 137 -11.83 3.38 19.78
CA LEU A 137 -11.77 1.97 19.41
C LEU A 137 -10.59 1.29 20.14
N ASP A 138 -10.81 0.05 20.58
CA ASP A 138 -9.77 -0.80 21.18
C ASP A 138 -9.16 -1.74 20.13
N VAL A 139 -7.85 -1.98 20.20
CA VAL A 139 -7.20 -3.03 19.42
C VAL A 139 -7.36 -4.37 20.13
N ARG A 140 -7.90 -5.36 19.42
CA ARG A 140 -8.03 -6.74 19.90
C ARG A 140 -7.51 -7.70 18.85
N LEU A 141 -6.83 -8.76 19.29
CA LEU A 141 -6.46 -9.85 18.39
C LEU A 141 -7.70 -10.69 18.08
N GLY A 142 -7.97 -10.89 16.80
CA GLY A 142 -9.00 -11.81 16.36
C GLY A 142 -8.69 -13.23 16.83
N LYS A 143 -9.73 -14.02 17.12
CA LYS A 143 -9.55 -15.47 17.26
C LYS A 143 -9.15 -15.97 15.87
N GLY A 144 -7.91 -16.42 15.72
CA GLY A 144 -7.35 -16.81 14.41
C GLY A 144 -8.32 -17.70 13.63
N ALA A 145 -8.51 -17.37 12.35
CA ALA A 145 -9.09 -18.30 11.40
C ALA A 145 -8.18 -19.54 11.38
N ARG A 146 -8.78 -20.72 11.60
CA ARG A 146 -8.07 -22.00 11.49
C ARG A 146 -7.64 -22.23 10.05
#